data_AF-A0A6N2EWB6-F1
#
_entry.id   AF-A0A6N2EWB6-F1
#
_cell.length_a   1.000
_cell.length_b   1.000
_cell.length_c   1.000
_cell.angle_alpha   90.00
_cell.angle_beta   90.00
_cell.angle_gamma   90.00
#
_symmetry.space_group_name_H-M   'P 1'
#
loop_
_entity.id
_entity.type
_entity.pdbx_description
1 polymer ?
#
loop_
_entity_poly.entity_id
_entity_poly.type
_entity_poly.pdbx_seq_one_letter_code
_entity_poly.pdbx_strand_id
1 'polypeptide(L)'
;MLGMFLPFGEGPGGGEEATTLQSAGIGFGSIDDAMRVYMQRGVESGRVVEPEPRLVLIEARPEADGMVEVRYMRQIIERALVDDVYELAPDDGGVLVPVRLDVRPRRSVAM
;
A
#
# COMPACT_ATOMS: atom_id res chain seq x y z
N MET A 1 -43.32 9.45 39.41
CA MET A 1 -42.59 8.18 39.30
C MET A 1 -43.47 7.22 38.51
N LEU A 2 -43.25 7.12 37.20
CA LEU A 2 -43.92 6.18 36.30
C LEU A 2 -42.82 5.56 35.43
N GLY A 3 -42.46 4.31 35.72
CA GLY A 3 -41.50 3.54 34.94
C GLY A 3 -42.21 2.87 33.79
N MET A 4 -41.90 3.29 32.57
CA MET A 4 -42.40 2.74 31.32
C MET A 4 -41.59 1.50 30.97
N PHE A 5 -42.26 0.35 30.87
CA PHE A 5 -41.71 -0.88 30.34
C PHE A 5 -41.92 -0.90 28.82
N LEU A 6 -40.84 -0.97 28.04
CA LEU A 6 -40.88 -1.30 26.61
C LEU A 6 -39.99 -2.52 26.37
N PRO A 7 -40.45 -3.52 25.61
CA PRO A 7 -39.67 -4.72 25.29
C PRO A 7 -38.54 -4.37 24.32
N PHE A 8 -37.33 -4.85 24.62
CA PHE A 8 -36.25 -4.95 23.64
C PHE A 8 -36.67 -5.97 22.57
N GLY A 9 -36.94 -5.47 21.36
CA GLY A 9 -37.09 -6.30 20.19
C GLY A 9 -35.72 -6.78 19.70
N GLU A 10 -35.51 -8.09 19.78
CA GLU A 10 -34.58 -8.80 18.90
C GLU A 10 -34.95 -8.53 17.43
N GLY A 11 -33.96 -8.10 16.65
CA GLY A 11 -34.00 -7.98 15.20
C GLY A 11 -32.64 -8.38 14.64
N PRO A 12 -32.56 -9.34 13.70
CA PRO A 12 -31.32 -10.01 13.31
C PRO A 12 -30.63 -9.30 12.15
N GLY A 13 -29.33 -9.56 11.99
CA GLY A 13 -28.70 -9.50 10.67
C GLY A 13 -27.42 -8.70 10.65
N GLY A 14 -26.31 -9.41 10.46
CA GLY A 14 -25.05 -8.81 10.10
C GLY A 14 -25.17 -8.03 8.80
N GLY A 15 -24.55 -6.87 8.80
CA GLY A 15 -24.27 -6.09 7.60
C GLY A 15 -22.86 -5.57 7.79
N GLU A 16 -21.94 -6.18 7.07
CA GLU A 16 -20.55 -5.81 7.01
C GLU A 16 -20.44 -4.31 6.71
N GLU A 17 -20.00 -3.50 7.68
CA GLU A 17 -19.57 -2.13 7.43
C GLU A 17 -18.29 -2.20 6.58
N ALA A 18 -18.47 -2.38 5.27
CA ALA A 18 -17.47 -2.04 4.28
C ALA A 18 -17.16 -0.56 4.47
N THR A 19 -16.09 -0.29 5.22
CA THR A 19 -15.56 1.05 5.42
C THR A 19 -15.19 1.58 4.06
N THR A 20 -16.07 2.40 3.48
CA THR A 20 -15.87 3.03 2.19
C THR A 20 -14.72 4.02 2.38
N LEU A 21 -13.52 3.65 1.94
CA LEU A 21 -12.37 4.54 1.95
C LEU A 21 -12.62 5.62 0.89
N GLN A 22 -13.18 6.74 1.33
CA GLN A 22 -13.33 7.94 0.51
C GLN A 22 -11.96 8.59 0.35
N SER A 23 -11.20 8.19 -0.67
CA SER A 23 -10.15 9.05 -1.20
C SER A 23 -10.81 10.08 -2.12
N ALA A 24 -10.30 11.31 -2.11
CA ALA A 24 -10.90 12.45 -2.79
C ALA A 24 -11.30 12.13 -4.24
N GLY A 25 -12.60 11.95 -4.49
CA GLY A 25 -13.21 11.85 -5.80
C GLY A 25 -13.31 10.47 -6.46
N ILE A 26 -12.82 9.39 -5.84
CA ILE A 26 -13.00 8.03 -6.39
C ILE A 26 -13.54 7.11 -5.29
N GLY A 27 -14.82 6.77 -5.38
CA GLY A 27 -15.43 5.77 -4.50
C GLY A 27 -14.90 4.38 -4.87
N PHE A 28 -14.11 3.78 -3.99
CA PHE A 28 -13.71 2.39 -4.13
C PHE A 28 -14.64 1.50 -3.29
N GLY A 29 -15.26 0.50 -3.91
CA GLY A 29 -16.13 -0.46 -3.23
C GLY A 29 -15.36 -1.40 -2.29
N SER A 30 -14.05 -1.53 -2.47
CA SER A 30 -13.13 -2.28 -1.61
C SER A 30 -11.68 -1.80 -1.77
N ILE A 31 -10.81 -2.14 -0.81
CA ILE A 31 -9.36 -1.90 -0.89
C ILE A 31 -8.77 -2.62 -2.11
N ASP A 32 -9.27 -3.82 -2.43
CA ASP A 32 -8.82 -4.59 -3.59
C ASP A 32 -9.14 -3.90 -4.91
N ASP A 33 -10.29 -3.22 -5.00
CA ASP A 33 -10.65 -2.44 -6.18
C ASP A 33 -9.77 -1.20 -6.33
N ALA A 34 -9.47 -0.51 -5.22
CA ALA A 34 -8.52 0.60 -5.22
C ALA A 34 -7.13 0.17 -5.68
N MET A 35 -6.66 -0.97 -5.16
CA MET A 35 -5.38 -1.56 -5.55
C MET A 35 -5.37 -1.97 -7.02
N ARG A 36 -6.44 -2.61 -7.51
CA ARG A 36 -6.55 -3.01 -8.92
C ARG A 36 -6.45 -1.81 -9.84
N VAL A 37 -7.16 -0.73 -9.53
CA VAL A 37 -7.12 0.53 -10.29
C VAL A 37 -5.72 1.17 -10.23
N TYR A 38 -5.08 1.17 -9.06
CA TYR A 38 -3.72 1.66 -8.90
C TYR A 38 -2.73 0.92 -9.79
N MET A 39 -2.74 -0.41 -9.72
CA MET A 39 -1.83 -1.26 -10.48
C MET A 39 -2.09 -1.13 -11.99
N GLN A 40 -3.36 -1.12 -12.40
CA GLN A 40 -3.73 -0.93 -13.80
C GLN A 40 -3.17 0.39 -14.35
N ARG A 41 -3.44 1.52 -13.68
CA ARG A 41 -2.93 2.84 -14.11
C ARG A 41 -1.42 2.93 -14.03
N GLY A 42 -0.82 2.30 -13.02
CA GLY A 42 0.62 2.24 -12.84
C GLY A 42 1.32 1.53 -13.99
N VAL A 43 0.78 0.39 -14.42
CA VAL A 43 1.30 -0.37 -15.57
C VAL A 43 1.09 0.39 -16.87
N GLU A 44 -0.12 0.93 -17.10
CA GLU A 44 -0.45 1.72 -18.30
C GLU A 44 0.45 2.95 -18.45
N SER A 45 0.77 3.63 -17.34
CA SER A 45 1.67 4.79 -17.33
C SER A 45 3.16 4.43 -17.34
N GLY A 46 3.51 3.14 -17.28
CA GLY A 46 4.89 2.67 -17.19
C GLY A 46 5.60 3.00 -15.87
N ARG A 47 4.84 3.46 -14.86
CA ARG A 47 5.30 3.78 -13.50
C ARG A 47 5.43 2.53 -12.64
N VAL A 48 4.57 1.53 -12.81
CA VAL A 48 4.72 0.24 -12.14
C VAL A 48 5.48 -0.68 -13.10
N VAL A 49 6.61 -1.22 -12.63
CA VAL A 49 7.49 -2.06 -13.46
C VAL A 49 6.88 -3.44 -13.66
N GLU A 50 6.26 -3.98 -12.61
CA GLU A 50 5.41 -5.17 -12.59
C GLU A 50 4.85 -5.32 -11.15
N PRO A 51 3.65 -5.90 -10.95
CA PRO A 51 3.31 -6.47 -9.66
C PRO A 51 4.27 -7.63 -9.40
N GLU A 52 5.01 -7.65 -8.29
CA GLU A 52 5.66 -8.89 -7.89
C GLU A 52 4.54 -9.87 -7.44
N PRO A 53 4.29 -10.98 -8.15
CA PRO A 53 3.12 -11.82 -7.88
C PRO A 53 3.25 -12.62 -6.58
N ARG A 54 4.41 -12.56 -5.91
CA ARG A 54 4.72 -13.32 -4.72
C ARG A 54 4.39 -12.51 -3.47
N LEU A 55 3.34 -12.93 -2.77
CA LEU A 55 3.10 -12.46 -1.41
C LEU A 55 4.25 -12.93 -0.52
N VAL A 56 4.85 -12.00 0.21
CA VAL A 56 5.89 -12.31 1.19
C VAL A 56 5.21 -12.62 2.51
N LEU A 57 5.31 -13.87 2.97
CA LEU A 57 4.85 -14.24 4.32
C LEU A 57 5.73 -13.53 5.36
N ILE A 58 5.12 -12.69 6.19
CA ILE A 58 5.81 -12.01 7.30
C ILE A 58 5.74 -12.87 8.55
N GLU A 59 4.55 -13.37 8.86
CA GLU A 59 4.27 -14.01 10.15
C GLU A 59 3.11 -15.00 9.99
N ALA A 60 3.21 -16.12 10.71
CA ALA A 60 2.11 -17.05 10.93
C ALA A 60 1.96 -17.25 12.45
N ARG A 61 0.81 -16.85 12.99
CA ARG A 61 0.53 -16.89 14.42
C ARG A 61 -0.61 -17.87 14.70
N PRO A 62 -0.40 -18.89 15.55
CA PRO A 62 -1.47 -19.80 15.93
C PRO A 62 -2.47 -19.10 16.85
N GLU A 63 -3.75 -19.38 16.64
CA GLU A 63 -4.87 -18.88 17.43
C GLU A 63 -5.49 -19.98 18.31
N ALA A 64 -6.27 -19.57 19.32
CA ALA A 64 -6.75 -20.45 20.38
C ALA A 64 -7.70 -21.56 19.91
N ASP A 65 -8.31 -21.41 18.74
CA ASP A 65 -9.25 -22.35 18.11
C ASP A 65 -8.58 -23.34 17.15
N GLY A 66 -7.25 -23.33 17.07
CA GLY A 66 -6.48 -24.15 16.13
C GLY A 66 -6.39 -23.54 14.73
N MET A 67 -6.92 -22.34 14.51
CA MET A 67 -6.66 -21.55 13.30
C MET A 67 -5.26 -20.94 13.35
N VAL A 68 -4.79 -20.47 12.19
CA VAL A 68 -3.53 -19.75 12.06
C VAL A 68 -3.81 -18.42 11.37
N GLU A 69 -3.52 -17.32 12.06
CA GLU A 69 -3.47 -15.99 11.45
C GLU A 69 -2.21 -15.92 10.58
N VAL A 70 -2.36 -15.52 9.31
CA VAL A 70 -1.24 -15.40 8.37
C VAL A 70 -1.16 -13.98 7.85
N ARG A 71 -0.01 -13.33 8.05
CA ARG A 71 0.26 -11.95 7.63
C ARG A 71 1.18 -11.94 6.44
N TYR A 72 0.72 -11.32 5.36
CA TYR A 72 1.47 -11.17 4.12
C TYR A 72 1.78 -9.71 3.82
N MET A 73 2.94 -9.47 3.21
CA MET A 73 3.29 -8.21 2.58
C MET A 73 3.17 -8.36 1.07
N ARG A 74 2.46 -7.42 0.44
CA ARG A 74 2.46 -7.26 -1.02
C ARG A 74 3.55 -6.26 -1.40
N GLN A 75 4.43 -6.64 -2.33
CA GLN A 75 5.46 -5.74 -2.85
C GLN A 75 4.98 -5.10 -4.14
N ILE A 76 5.20 -3.79 -4.28
CA ILE A 76 4.93 -3.03 -5.49
C ILE A 76 6.22 -2.31 -5.86
N ILE A 77 6.71 -2.53 -7.07
CA ILE A 77 7.92 -1.88 -7.57
C ILE A 77 7.53 -0.81 -8.58
N GLU A 78 7.93 0.42 -8.29
CA GLU A 78 7.73 1.57 -9.16
C GLU A 78 9.03 2.05 -9.78
N ARG A 79 8.91 2.57 -11.00
CA ARG A 79 9.97 3.20 -11.77
C ARG A 79 9.59 4.64 -12.05
N ALA A 80 10.52 5.52 -11.74
CA ALA A 80 10.55 6.89 -12.22
C ALA A 80 11.83 7.07 -13.05
N LEU A 81 11.70 7.78 -14.16
CA LEU A 81 12.85 8.30 -14.90
C LEU A 81 13.01 9.77 -14.47
N VAL A 82 14.21 10.11 -14.00
CA VAL A 82 14.54 11.45 -13.53
C VAL A 82 15.78 11.93 -14.27
N ASP A 83 15.83 13.23 -14.58
CA ASP A 83 16.96 13.82 -15.31
C ASP A 83 18.19 13.95 -14.42
N ASP A 84 17.97 14.26 -13.13
CA ASP A 84 19.01 14.48 -12.14
C ASP A 84 18.72 13.76 -10.83
N VAL A 85 19.78 13.25 -10.21
CA VAL A 85 19.74 12.68 -8.86
C VAL A 85 20.69 13.50 -8.00
N TYR A 86 20.28 13.81 -6.77
CA TYR A 86 21.08 14.55 -5.81
C TYR A 86 21.23 13.76 -4.51
N GLU A 87 22.39 13.88 -3.86
CA GLU A 87 22.65 13.37 -2.51
C GLU A 87 22.91 14.55 -1.58
N LEU A 88 22.50 14.44 -0.32
CA LEU A 88 22.87 15.43 0.69
C LEU A 88 24.27 15.14 1.21
N ALA A 89 25.19 16.09 1.04
CA ALA A 89 26.55 16.01 1.55
C ALA A 89 26.87 17.25 2.41
N PRO A 90 27.69 17.12 3.46
CA PRO A 90 28.13 18.27 4.25
C PRO A 90 29.05 19.17 3.41
N ASP A 91 28.83 20.47 3.50
CA ASP A 91 29.78 21.48 3.05
C ASP A 91 30.92 21.67 4.07
N ASP A 92 31.83 22.61 3.80
CA ASP A 92 32.97 22.91 4.69
C ASP A 92 32.53 23.42 6.08
N GLY A 93 31.30 23.91 6.21
CA GLY A 93 30.68 24.32 7.48
C GLY A 93 29.89 23.21 8.17
N GLY A 94 29.81 22.00 7.57
CA GLY A 94 29.01 20.89 8.06
C GLY A 94 27.52 20.98 7.75
N VAL A 95 27.10 21.93 6.91
CA VAL A 95 25.70 22.08 6.48
C VAL A 95 25.44 21.11 5.32
N LEU A 96 24.33 20.36 5.40
CA LEU A 96 23.95 19.45 4.32
C LEU A 96 23.44 20.22 3.11
N VAL A 97 24.12 20.07 1.98
CA VAL A 97 23.77 20.66 0.69
C VAL A 97 23.55 19.57 -0.36
N PRO A 98 22.63 19.78 -1.33
CA PRO A 98 22.43 18.83 -2.41
C PRO A 98 23.60 18.87 -3.39
N VAL A 99 24.22 17.72 -3.61
CA VAL A 99 25.29 17.52 -4.58
C VAL A 99 24.77 16.59 -5.68
N ARG A 100 24.92 16.98 -6.95
CA ARG A 100 24.46 16.19 -8.09
C ARG A 100 25.27 14.89 -8.18
N LEU A 101 24.58 13.76 -8.23
CA LEU A 101 25.16 12.44 -8.44
C LEU A 101 25.35 12.16 -9.93
N ASP A 102 26.57 11.80 -10.33
CA ASP A 102 26.86 11.27 -11.66
C ASP A 102 26.50 9.77 -11.69
N VAL A 103 25.23 9.48 -11.98
CA VAL A 103 24.74 8.10 -12.11
C VAL A 103 25.12 7.58 -13.49
N ARG A 104 26.25 6.89 -13.58
CA ARG A 104 26.68 6.28 -14.84
C ARG A 104 25.69 5.20 -15.28
N PRO A 105 25.25 5.20 -16.55
CA PRO A 105 24.43 4.13 -17.09
C PRO A 105 25.15 2.79 -16.92
N ARG A 106 24.48 1.82 -16.28
CA ARG A 106 25.00 0.47 -16.19
C ARG A 106 25.00 -0.11 -17.61
N ARG A 107 26.18 -0.43 -18.16
CA ARG A 107 26.29 -1.12 -19.45
C ARG A 107 25.48 -2.41 -19.37
N SER A 108 24.47 -2.56 -20.22
CA SER A 108 23.77 -3.82 -20.39
C SER A 108 24.75 -4.84 -20.97
N VAL A 109 24.88 -5.99 -20.32
CA VAL A 109 25.56 -7.14 -20.91
C VAL A 109 24.58 -7.72 -21.92
N ALA A 110 24.87 -7.61 -23.21
CA ALA A 110 24.13 -8.33 -24.24
C ALA A 110 24.36 -9.84 -24.02
N MET A 111 23.28 -10.60 -23.83
CA MET A 111 23.26 -12.05 -23.94
C MET A 111 22.81 -12.44 -25.35
#